data_AF-A0A9Q7SCF8-F1
#
_entry.id   AF-A0A9Q7SCF8-F1
#
_cell.length_a   1.000
_cell.length_b   1.000
_cell.length_c   1.000
_cell.angle_alpha   90.00
_cell.angle_beta   90.00
_cell.angle_gamma   90.00
#
_symmetry.space_group_name_H-M   'P 1'
#
loop_
_entity.id
_entity.type
_entity.pdbx_description
1 polymer ?
#
loop_
_entity_poly.entity_id
_entity_poly.type
_entity_poly.pdbx_seq_one_letter_code
_entity_poly.pdbx_strand_id
1 'polypeptide(L)'
;MAGTRRARIAKRRRLRVSRADNDLTDAQWSQLVQAWGGCAYCGATGTALQRDCVQPISRGGRYTQANVVPACGSCNSSKCNAEVTSWMRRKRLDETAFLRRYVEVTQALA
;
A
#
# COMPACT_ATOMS: atom_id res chain seq x y z
N MET A 1 -33.21 7.62 -10.01
CA MET A 1 -32.22 7.31 -11.08
C MET A 1 -31.10 6.43 -10.54
N ALA A 2 -30.90 5.26 -11.13
CA ALA A 2 -29.78 4.38 -10.80
C ALA A 2 -28.46 5.00 -11.29
N GLY A 3 -27.60 5.45 -10.37
CA GLY A 3 -26.29 6.01 -10.72
C GLY A 3 -25.43 5.03 -11.53
N THR A 4 -24.57 5.57 -12.40
CA THR A 4 -23.72 4.81 -13.32
C THR A 4 -22.88 3.74 -12.61
N ARG A 5 -22.47 2.68 -13.34
CA ARG A 5 -21.60 1.62 -12.80
C ARG A 5 -20.33 2.19 -12.16
N ARG A 6 -19.71 3.20 -12.78
CA ARG A 6 -18.53 3.90 -12.25
C ARG A 6 -18.83 4.61 -10.93
N ALA A 7 -19.94 5.34 -10.85
CA ALA A 7 -20.35 6.03 -9.62
C ALA A 7 -20.59 5.05 -8.45
N ARG A 8 -21.22 3.89 -8.72
CA ARG A 8 -21.38 2.84 -7.70
C ARG A 8 -20.05 2.27 -7.21
N ILE A 9 -19.12 1.99 -8.11
CA ILE A 9 -17.79 1.46 -7.74
C ILE A 9 -17.03 2.48 -6.88
N ALA A 10 -17.03 3.76 -7.28
CA ALA A 10 -16.40 4.83 -6.51
C ALA A 10 -17.02 4.97 -5.11
N LYS A 11 -18.36 4.96 -5.00
CA LYS A 11 -19.07 4.99 -3.71
C LYS A 11 -18.68 3.80 -2.83
N ARG A 12 -18.67 2.57 -3.37
CA ARG A 12 -18.27 1.37 -2.64
C ARG A 12 -16.82 1.46 -2.16
N ARG A 13 -15.90 1.96 -2.99
CA ARG A 13 -14.49 2.18 -2.61
C ARG A 13 -14.39 3.17 -1.46
N ARG A 14 -15.03 4.34 -1.57
CA ARG A 14 -15.01 5.36 -0.51
C ARG A 14 -15.53 4.82 0.82
N LEU A 15 -16.65 4.08 0.79
CA LEU A 15 -17.23 3.48 2.00
C LEU A 15 -16.34 2.41 2.63
N ARG A 16 -15.59 1.64 1.83
CA ARG A 16 -14.64 0.65 2.37
C ARG A 16 -13.48 1.34 3.07
N VAL A 17 -12.92 2.38 2.43
CA VAL A 17 -11.84 3.17 3.03
C VAL A 17 -12.33 3.82 4.32
N SER A 18 -13.48 4.51 4.31
CA SER A 18 -13.99 5.20 5.50
C SER A 18 -14.34 4.28 6.66
N ARG A 19 -14.57 2.98 6.41
CA ARG A 19 -14.86 1.97 7.44
C ARG A 19 -13.62 1.23 7.93
N ALA A 20 -12.54 1.27 7.18
CA ALA A 20 -11.26 0.72 7.64
C ALA A 20 -10.66 1.66 8.68
N ASP A 21 -9.80 1.15 9.54
CA ASP A 21 -9.00 1.99 10.42
C ASP A 21 -8.05 2.80 9.52
N ASN A 22 -8.10 4.14 9.65
CA ASN A 22 -7.26 5.08 8.90
C ASN A 22 -6.54 6.00 9.89
N ASP A 23 -5.71 5.40 10.73
CA ASP A 23 -4.97 6.08 11.81
C ASP A 23 -3.55 6.49 11.40
N LEU A 24 -3.12 6.19 10.17
CA LEU A 24 -1.80 6.58 9.67
C LEU A 24 -1.65 8.11 9.66
N THR A 25 -0.82 8.62 10.57
CA THR A 25 -0.47 10.04 10.66
C THR A 25 0.60 10.43 9.63
N ASP A 26 0.74 11.73 9.35
CA ASP A 26 1.79 12.23 8.46
C ASP A 26 3.20 12.03 9.03
N ALA A 27 3.35 12.03 10.36
CA ALA A 27 4.61 11.71 11.03
C ALA A 27 5.01 10.24 10.80
N GLN A 28 4.08 9.30 11.00
CA GLN A 28 4.31 7.88 10.73
C GLN A 28 4.57 7.61 9.24
N TRP A 29 3.88 8.34 8.36
CA TRP A 29 4.18 8.28 6.93
C TRP A 29 5.61 8.72 6.62
N SER A 30 6.07 9.80 7.24
CA SER A 30 7.44 10.30 7.05
C SER A 30 8.48 9.29 7.55
N GLN A 31 8.22 8.64 8.69
CA GLN A 31 9.04 7.54 9.22
C GLN A 31 9.10 6.35 8.26
N LEU A 32 7.97 5.96 7.67
CA LEU A 32 7.92 4.88 6.66
C LEU A 32 8.76 5.24 5.43
N VAL A 33 8.61 6.45 4.90
CA VAL A 33 9.39 6.92 3.74
C VAL A 33 10.89 6.87 4.04
N GLN A 34 11.30 7.33 5.22
CA GLN A 34 12.70 7.28 5.65
C GLN A 34 13.21 5.84 5.85
N ALA A 35 12.45 4.99 6.53
CA ALA A 35 12.85 3.61 6.83
C ALA A 35 12.98 2.75 5.56
N TRP A 36 12.15 2.99 4.55
CA TRP A 36 12.24 2.30 3.26
C TRP A 36 13.26 2.93 2.31
N GLY A 37 13.51 4.23 2.40
CA GLY A 37 14.49 4.94 1.55
C GLY A 37 14.10 5.05 0.07
N GLY A 38 12.90 4.62 -0.32
CA GLY A 38 12.45 4.59 -1.70
C GLY A 38 11.16 3.79 -1.86
N CYS A 39 10.82 3.42 -3.10
CA CYS A 39 9.71 2.52 -3.37
C CYS A 39 9.98 1.14 -2.76
N ALA A 40 9.08 0.67 -1.89
CA ALA A 40 9.17 -0.62 -1.21
C ALA A 40 9.22 -1.83 -2.16
N TYR A 41 8.82 -1.65 -3.42
CA TYR A 41 8.73 -2.73 -4.40
C TYR A 41 9.89 -2.75 -5.40
N CYS A 42 10.15 -1.62 -6.06
CA CYS A 42 11.18 -1.54 -7.11
C CYS A 42 12.46 -0.81 -6.67
N GLY A 43 12.50 -0.28 -5.44
CA GLY A 43 13.65 0.47 -4.92
C GLY A 43 13.83 1.87 -5.53
N ALA A 44 12.97 2.31 -6.45
CA ALA A 44 13.11 3.62 -7.08
C ALA A 44 13.11 4.76 -6.05
N THR A 45 14.13 5.61 -6.14
CA THR A 45 14.31 6.83 -5.33
C THR A 45 14.06 8.07 -6.19
N GLY A 46 13.93 9.25 -5.58
CA GLY A 46 13.71 10.51 -6.30
C GLY A 46 12.38 10.63 -7.04
N THR A 47 11.42 9.73 -6.77
CA THR A 47 10.06 9.76 -7.34
C THR A 47 9.04 10.08 -6.26
N ALA A 48 7.90 10.65 -6.66
CA ALA A 48 6.78 10.87 -5.75
C ALA A 48 6.26 9.52 -5.23
N LEU A 49 6.38 9.31 -3.92
CA LEU A 49 5.91 8.10 -3.24
C LEU A 49 4.46 8.26 -2.80
N GLN A 50 3.70 7.19 -2.99
CA GLN A 50 2.31 7.07 -2.61
C GLN A 50 2.17 6.02 -1.50
N ARG A 51 1.15 6.18 -0.66
CA ARG A 51 0.78 5.21 0.37
C ARG A 51 0.07 4.03 -0.30
N ASP A 52 0.70 2.86 -0.29
CA ASP A 52 0.08 1.62 -0.75
C ASP A 52 -0.14 0.65 0.42
N CYS A 53 -1.27 -0.04 0.43
CA CYS A 53 -1.58 -1.03 1.46
C CYS A 53 -1.08 -2.41 1.03
N VAL A 54 -0.20 -3.03 1.82
CA VAL A 54 0.34 -4.38 1.58
C VAL A 54 -0.80 -5.39 1.46
N GLN A 55 -1.70 -5.44 2.45
CA GLN A 55 -3.00 -6.08 2.33
C GLN A 55 -4.03 -5.06 1.80
N PRO A 56 -4.69 -5.31 0.66
CA PRO A 56 -5.70 -4.38 0.14
C PRO A 56 -6.90 -4.24 1.08
N ILE A 57 -7.44 -3.02 1.19
CA ILE A 57 -8.66 -2.75 2.01
C ILE A 57 -9.84 -3.61 1.58
N SER A 58 -9.98 -3.92 0.28
CA SER A 58 -11.03 -4.82 -0.21
C SER A 58 -10.93 -6.26 0.27
N ARG A 59 -9.81 -6.64 0.91
CA ARG A 59 -9.54 -7.96 1.49
C ARG A 59 -9.24 -7.88 2.99
N GLY A 60 -9.75 -6.84 3.67
CA GLY A 60 -9.60 -6.69 5.12
C GLY A 60 -8.37 -5.93 5.60
N GLY A 61 -7.57 -5.36 4.69
CA GLY A 61 -6.46 -4.48 5.06
C GLY A 61 -6.93 -3.16 5.68
N ARG A 62 -6.05 -2.56 6.47
CA ARG A 62 -6.26 -1.27 7.17
C ARG A 62 -5.28 -0.21 6.68
N TYR A 63 -5.58 1.06 6.88
CA TYR A 63 -4.70 2.17 6.49
C TYR A 63 -3.89 2.63 7.70
N THR A 64 -3.04 1.73 8.19
CA THR A 64 -2.24 1.86 9.41
C THR A 64 -0.75 1.79 9.10
N GLN A 65 0.11 2.23 10.03
CA GLN A 65 1.58 2.17 9.87
C GLN A 65 2.08 0.75 9.58
N ALA A 66 1.46 -0.26 10.19
CA ALA A 66 1.84 -1.65 9.98
C ALA A 66 1.46 -2.20 8.60
N ASN A 67 0.48 -1.64 7.89
CA ASN A 67 0.01 -2.18 6.60
C ASN A 67 0.32 -1.27 5.40
N VAL A 68 0.83 -0.06 5.62
CA VAL A 68 1.15 0.90 4.56
C VAL A 68 2.65 0.91 4.26
N VAL A 69 3.00 0.89 2.98
CA VAL A 69 4.37 1.06 2.50
C VAL A 69 4.45 2.16 1.44
N PRO A 70 5.61 2.82 1.28
CA PRO A 70 5.80 3.75 0.19
C PRO A 70 5.97 3.03 -1.15
N ALA A 71 5.20 3.45 -2.15
CA ALA A 71 5.27 2.90 -3.50
C ALA A 71 5.28 4.02 -4.55
N CYS A 72 6.09 3.88 -5.60
CA CYS A 72 6.02 4.79 -6.74
C CYS A 72 4.70 4.60 -7.50
N GLY A 73 4.31 5.61 -8.30
CA GLY A 73 3.03 5.60 -9.02
C GLY A 73 2.86 4.41 -9.97
N SER A 74 3.94 3.92 -10.60
CA SER A 74 3.90 2.77 -11.51
C SER A 74 3.64 1.46 -10.77
N CYS A 75 4.34 1.23 -9.65
CA CYS A 75 4.13 0.04 -8.82
C CYS A 75 2.75 0.05 -8.17
N ASN A 76 2.35 1.16 -7.56
CA ASN A 76 1.03 1.29 -6.92
C ASN A 76 -0.11 1.04 -7.92
N SER A 77 -0.04 1.65 -9.10
CA SER A 77 -1.03 1.45 -10.17
C SER A 77 -1.03 0.01 -10.70
N SER A 78 0.15 -0.61 -10.83
CA SER A 78 0.28 -2.00 -11.27
C SER A 78 -0.26 -3.01 -10.26
N LYS A 79 -0.06 -2.77 -8.96
CA LYS A 79 -0.58 -3.62 -7.89
C LYS A 79 -2.09 -3.46 -7.74
N CYS A 80 -2.57 -2.21 -7.75
CA CYS A 80 -3.99 -1.89 -7.58
C CYS A 80 -4.57 -2.58 -6.34
N ASN A 81 -5.54 -3.48 -6.50
CA ASN A 81 -6.16 -4.23 -5.42
C ASN A 81 -5.70 -5.70 -5.36
N ALA A 82 -4.61 -6.05 -6.03
CA ALA A 82 -4.02 -7.38 -5.93
C ALA A 82 -3.40 -7.60 -4.55
N GLU A 83 -3.40 -8.85 -4.10
CA GLU A 83 -2.61 -9.26 -2.94
C GLU A 83 -1.11 -9.16 -3.31
N VAL A 84 -0.30 -8.67 -2.36
CA VAL A 84 1.08 -8.23 -2.61
C VAL A 84 1.95 -9.36 -3.15
N THR A 85 1.95 -10.54 -2.52
CA THR A 85 2.84 -11.64 -2.86
C THR A 85 2.49 -12.20 -4.24
N SER A 86 1.20 -12.37 -4.52
CA SER A 86 0.68 -12.81 -5.83
C SER A 86 0.98 -11.80 -6.94
N TRP A 87 0.98 -10.50 -6.64
CA TRP A 87 1.39 -9.47 -7.60
C TRP A 87 2.90 -9.46 -7.82
N MET A 88 3.70 -9.56 -6.75
CA MET A 88 5.16 -9.61 -6.83
C MET A 88 5.65 -10.80 -7.65
N ARG A 89 5.09 -12.00 -7.43
CA ARG A 89 5.39 -13.20 -8.25
C ARG A 89 5.11 -12.95 -9.73
N ARG A 90 3.97 -12.35 -10.06
CA ARG A 90 3.60 -12.01 -11.45
C ARG A 90 4.55 -10.97 -12.07
N LYS A 91 5.06 -10.04 -11.27
CA LYS A 91 6.03 -9.01 -11.66
C LYS A 91 7.48 -9.51 -11.64
N ARG A 92 7.73 -10.74 -11.19
CA ARG A 92 9.07 -11.31 -10.98
C ARG A 92 9.95 -10.44 -10.07
N LEU A 93 9.34 -9.86 -9.04
CA LEU A 93 10.05 -9.13 -7.98
C LEU A 93 10.49 -10.10 -6.89
N ASP A 94 11.50 -9.70 -6.10
CA ASP A 94 11.99 -10.47 -4.97
C ASP A 94 11.03 -10.37 -3.77
N GLU A 95 10.09 -11.31 -3.72
CA GLU A 95 9.11 -11.42 -2.64
C GLU A 95 9.76 -11.66 -1.28
N THR A 96 10.80 -12.50 -1.23
CA THR A 96 11.47 -12.87 0.03
C THR A 96 12.19 -11.67 0.64
N ALA A 97 12.91 -10.90 -0.19
CA ALA A 97 13.57 -9.68 0.26
C ALA A 97 12.55 -8.65 0.76
N PHE A 98 11.43 -8.47 0.06
CA PHE A 98 10.36 -7.58 0.50
C PHE A 98 9.78 -8.00 1.85
N LEU A 99 9.40 -9.28 2.02
CA LEU A 99 8.78 -9.76 3.26
C LEU A 99 9.73 -9.63 4.45
N ARG A 100 11.02 -9.93 4.26
CA ARG A 100 12.04 -9.74 5.30
C ARG A 100 12.11 -8.27 5.70
N ARG A 101 12.28 -7.37 4.72
CA ARG A 101 12.38 -5.93 4.99
C ARG A 101 11.12 -5.35 5.62
N TYR A 102 9.95 -5.84 5.20
CA TYR A 102 8.66 -5.43 5.73
C TYR A 102 8.53 -5.75 7.23
N VAL A 103 8.96 -6.95 7.64
CA VAL A 103 9.00 -7.33 9.07
C VAL A 103 9.98 -6.45 9.84
N GLU A 104 11.20 -6.24 9.32
CA GLU A 104 12.21 -5.38 9.95
C GLU A 104 11.69 -3.95 10.19
N VAL A 105 11.11 -3.33 9.15
CA VAL A 105 10.61 -1.95 9.25
C VAL A 105 9.41 -1.87 10.18
N THR A 106 8.51 -2.85 10.13
CA THR A 106 7.31 -2.84 10.99
C THR A 106 7.70 -3.02 12.45
N GLN A 107 8.67 -3.88 12.76
CA GLN A 107 9.19 -4.04 14.12
C GLN A 107 9.93 -2.80 14.63
N ALA A 108 10.69 -2.13 13.76
CA ALA A 108 11.43 -0.93 14.13
C ALA A 108 10.55 0.30 14.38
N LEU A 109 9.31 0.29 13.85
CA LEU A 109 8.36 1.41 13.93
C LEU A 109 7.12 1.10 14.79
N ALA A 110 7.08 -0.08 15.43
CA ALA A 110 6.00 -0.50 16.32
C ALA A 110 6.05 0.20 17.69
#